data_AF-A0A7X6VJ06-F1
#
_entry.id   AF-A0A7X6VJ06-F1
#
_cell.length_a   1.000
_cell.length_b   1.000
_cell.length_c   1.000
_cell.angle_alpha   90.00
_cell.angle_beta   90.00
_cell.angle_gamma   90.00
#
_symmetry.space_group_name_H-M   'P 1'
#
loop_
_entity.id
_entity.type
_entity.pdbx_description
1 polymer ?
#
loop_
_entity_poly.entity_id
_entity_poly.type
_entity_poly.pdbx_seq_one_letter_code
_entity_poly.pdbx_strand_id
1 'polypeptide(L)'
;MRKLLEIKEELSKITDEDERLKYFENLVKEFDEDDRKNDRKHFRSEKRHSFNITNMDTNYDPDNTDTYIPKELTAMCHAKYWDELIFSQQAEDMHELVTDRALSNIISRQTKARKEALFYRVVKGYTAGEISALQGVSERNIRKLYQKALQNIREELFPVIRFKRKLETMEEYKETVQERDIYTTSDERRFLDKYNENS
;
A
#
# COMPACT_ATOMS: atom_id res chain seq x y z
N MET A 1 -16.91 21.35 0.27
CA MET A 1 -16.85 22.81 0.19
C MET A 1 -18.04 23.36 -0.58
N ARG A 2 -18.94 24.05 0.12
CA ARG A 2 -20.01 24.85 -0.49
C ARG A 2 -19.41 25.94 -1.36
N LYS A 3 -20.09 26.31 -2.45
CA LYS A 3 -19.58 27.35 -3.34
C LYS A 3 -19.94 28.73 -2.80
N LEU A 4 -19.04 29.69 -2.97
CA LEU A 4 -19.22 31.08 -2.52
C LEU A 4 -20.52 31.72 -3.05
N LEU A 5 -20.97 31.30 -4.24
CA LEU A 5 -22.21 31.76 -4.87
C LEU A 5 -23.46 31.30 -4.10
N GLU A 6 -23.48 30.05 -3.64
CA GLU A 6 -24.60 29.47 -2.89
C GLU A 6 -24.75 30.14 -1.52
N ILE A 7 -23.63 30.41 -0.84
CA ILE A 7 -23.60 31.12 0.45
C ILE A 7 -24.15 32.55 0.31
N LYS A 8 -23.79 33.24 -0.78
CA LYS A 8 -24.29 34.59 -1.05
C LYS A 8 -25.80 34.61 -1.33
N GLU A 9 -26.31 33.63 -2.05
CA GLU A 9 -27.74 33.49 -2.31
C GLU A 9 -28.54 33.18 -1.04
N GLU A 10 -28.04 32.30 -0.17
CA GLU A 10 -28.67 32.00 1.12
C GLU A 10 -28.66 33.22 2.07
N LEU A 11 -27.55 33.95 2.12
CA LEU A 11 -27.43 35.16 2.96
C LEU A 11 -28.35 36.29 2.48
N SER A 12 -28.59 36.38 1.17
CA SER A 12 -29.49 37.39 0.58
C SER A 12 -30.97 37.18 0.94
N LYS A 13 -31.36 35.97 1.33
CA LYS A 13 -32.74 35.60 1.71
C LYS A 13 -33.06 35.89 3.17
N ILE A 14 -32.04 36.06 4.01
CA ILE A 14 -32.20 36.36 5.44
C ILE A 14 -32.23 37.89 5.58
N THR A 15 -33.36 38.43 6.05
CA THR A 15 -33.54 39.87 6.29
C THR A 15 -33.25 40.31 7.72
N ASP A 16 -33.32 39.39 8.69
CA ASP A 16 -33.06 39.68 10.10
C ASP A 16 -31.56 39.56 10.44
N GLU A 17 -31.06 40.48 11.27
CA GLU A 17 -29.63 40.62 11.55
C GLU A 17 -29.13 39.54 12.54
N ASP A 18 -29.96 39.17 13.51
CA ASP A 18 -29.67 38.11 14.47
C ASP A 18 -29.64 36.72 13.79
N GLU A 19 -30.54 36.47 12.83
CA GLU A 19 -30.54 35.25 12.02
C GLU A 19 -29.33 35.17 11.09
N ARG A 20 -28.84 36.31 10.57
CA ARG A 20 -27.60 36.36 9.78
C ARG A 20 -26.40 36.01 10.64
N LEU A 21 -26.31 36.55 11.86
CA LEU A 21 -25.20 36.25 12.77
C LEU A 21 -25.15 34.75 13.11
N LYS A 22 -26.31 34.17 13.41
CA LYS A 22 -26.46 32.73 13.69
C LYS A 22 -26.13 31.85 12.49
N TYR A 23 -26.46 32.30 11.27
CA TYR A 23 -26.07 31.63 10.03
C TYR A 23 -24.54 31.63 9.84
N PHE A 24 -23.89 32.77 10.08
CA PHE A 24 -22.43 32.87 10.01
C PHE A 24 -21.73 31.99 11.05
N GLU A 25 -22.21 31.95 12.29
CA GLU A 25 -21.63 31.07 13.33
C GLU A 25 -21.71 29.58 12.94
N ASN A 26 -22.80 29.15 12.31
CA ASN A 26 -22.94 27.79 11.83
C ASN A 26 -22.05 27.49 10.63
N LEU A 27 -21.90 28.46 9.72
CA LEU A 27 -21.01 28.35 8.57
C LEU A 27 -19.54 28.23 8.99
N VAL A 28 -19.11 29.00 9.99
CA VAL A 28 -17.74 28.90 10.56
C VAL A 28 -17.50 27.51 11.17
N LYS A 29 -18.48 26.98 11.93
CA LYS A 29 -18.37 25.61 12.49
C LYS A 29 -18.25 24.53 11.41
N GLU A 30 -18.97 24.67 10.29
CA GLU A 30 -18.87 23.75 9.16
C GLU A 30 -17.48 23.79 8.51
N PHE A 31 -16.91 24.98 8.32
CA PHE A 31 -15.55 25.13 7.81
C PHE A 31 -14.50 24.57 8.78
N ASP A 32 -14.62 24.82 10.09
CA ASP A 32 -13.72 24.25 11.10
C ASP A 32 -13.77 22.71 11.11
N GLU A 33 -14.93 22.11 10.87
CA GLU A 33 -15.06 20.65 10.73
C GLU A 33 -14.43 20.11 9.44
N ASP A 34 -14.61 20.81 8.32
CA ASP A 34 -14.02 20.46 7.04
C ASP A 34 -12.50 20.58 7.08
N ASP A 35 -11.96 21.63 7.69
CA ASP A 35 -10.53 21.80 7.94
C ASP A 35 -10.00 20.70 8.85
N ARG A 36 -10.68 20.36 9.95
CA ARG A 36 -10.29 19.23 10.81
C ARG A 36 -10.30 17.89 10.08
N LYS A 37 -11.24 17.66 9.15
CA LYS A 37 -11.26 16.45 8.30
C LYS A 37 -10.13 16.47 7.28
N ASN A 38 -9.80 17.65 6.75
CA ASN A 38 -8.71 17.85 5.82
C ASN A 38 -7.35 17.63 6.50
N ASP A 39 -7.15 18.17 7.69
CA ASP A 39 -5.96 17.96 8.51
C ASP A 39 -5.77 16.47 8.85
N ARG A 40 -6.85 15.74 9.19
CA ARG A 40 -6.77 14.28 9.38
C ARG A 40 -6.36 13.51 8.10
N LYS A 41 -6.63 14.08 6.93
CA LYS A 41 -6.24 13.51 5.63
C LYS A 41 -4.79 13.89 5.27
N HIS A 42 -4.36 15.12 5.56
CA HIS A 42 -3.01 15.61 5.31
C HIS A 42 -1.98 15.06 6.31
N PHE A 43 -2.35 14.81 7.57
CA PHE A 43 -1.48 14.14 8.56
C PHE A 43 -1.16 12.68 8.16
N ARG A 44 -1.97 12.05 7.31
CA ARG A 44 -1.64 10.74 6.71
C ARG A 44 -0.62 10.86 5.58
N SER A 45 -0.54 12.02 4.92
CA SER A 45 0.43 12.31 3.86
C SER A 45 1.82 12.62 4.42
N GLU A 46 1.92 13.20 5.62
CA GLU A 46 3.20 13.35 6.34
C GLU A 46 3.90 12.01 6.63
N LYS A 47 3.17 10.88 6.63
CA LYS A 47 3.79 9.54 6.74
C LYS A 47 4.39 9.03 5.43
N ARG A 48 4.02 9.58 4.27
CA ARG A 48 4.59 9.19 2.96
C ARG A 48 5.78 10.06 2.54
N HIS A 49 6.01 11.18 3.24
CA HIS A 49 7.19 12.04 3.07
C HIS A 49 8.02 12.15 4.35
N SER A 50 8.26 11.03 5.04
CA SER A 50 9.35 10.96 6.02
C SER A 50 10.74 11.22 5.42
N PHE A 51 10.83 11.39 4.09
CA PHE A 51 11.95 12.03 3.41
C PHE A 51 11.75 13.55 3.35
N ASN A 52 11.78 14.20 4.51
CA ASN A 52 11.77 15.66 4.58
C ASN A 52 13.18 16.18 4.26
N ILE A 53 13.47 16.38 2.97
CA ILE A 53 14.75 16.93 2.47
C ILE A 53 14.99 18.34 3.03
N THR A 54 13.95 19.02 3.50
CA THR A 54 14.02 20.34 4.16
C THR A 54 14.83 20.34 5.46
N ASN A 55 15.17 19.18 6.05
CA ASN A 55 16.15 19.08 7.14
C ASN A 55 17.60 19.39 6.70
N MET A 56 17.87 19.55 5.40
CA MET A 56 19.17 20.02 4.91
C MET A 56 19.35 21.54 5.07
N ASP A 57 18.27 22.30 5.28
CA ASP A 57 18.31 23.77 5.34
C ASP A 57 18.38 24.32 6.78
N THR A 58 18.29 23.46 7.80
CA THR A 58 18.26 23.89 9.21
C THR A 58 19.48 23.37 9.96
N ASN A 59 20.55 24.16 9.90
CA ASN A 59 21.57 24.40 10.94
C ASN A 59 22.95 24.66 10.29
N TYR A 60 23.07 25.79 9.60
CA TYR A 60 24.39 26.39 9.40
C TYR A 60 24.75 27.15 10.69
N ASP A 61 25.49 26.48 11.57
CA ASP A 61 26.15 27.11 12.72
C ASP A 61 27.56 27.55 12.26
N PRO A 62 27.87 28.86 12.21
CA PRO A 62 29.16 29.35 11.73
C PRO A 62 30.36 28.86 12.56
N ASP A 63 30.12 28.49 13.83
CA ASP A 63 31.17 28.09 14.77
C ASP A 63 31.35 26.55 14.85
N ASN A 64 30.45 25.78 14.24
CA ASN A 64 30.50 24.33 14.19
C ASN A 64 30.54 23.86 12.72
N THR A 65 31.75 23.65 12.21
CA THR A 65 32.03 23.17 10.84
C THR A 65 31.42 21.81 10.49
N ASP A 66 30.84 21.10 11.46
CA ASP A 66 30.17 19.82 11.20
C ASP A 66 28.76 20.08 10.68
N THR A 67 28.68 20.24 9.35
CA THR A 67 27.41 20.17 8.61
C THR A 67 26.71 18.87 8.99
N TYR A 68 25.60 18.96 9.74
CA TYR A 68 24.84 17.79 10.14
C TYR A 68 24.11 17.23 8.92
N ILE A 69 24.72 16.25 8.26
CA ILE A 69 24.07 15.47 7.22
C ILE A 69 23.29 14.34 7.92
N PRO A 70 21.95 14.26 7.75
CA PRO A 70 21.16 13.14 8.25
C PRO A 70 21.79 11.81 7.87
N LYS A 71 21.90 10.90 8.84
CA LYS A 71 22.57 9.60 8.65
C LYS A 71 21.96 8.80 7.52
N GLU A 72 20.68 8.97 7.28
CA GLU A 72 19.91 8.37 6.20
C GLU A 72 20.45 8.78 4.82
N LEU A 73 20.86 10.04 4.65
CA LEU A 73 21.43 10.54 3.39
C LEU A 73 22.88 10.07 3.21
N THR A 74 23.67 10.06 4.28
CA THR A 74 25.02 9.47 4.28
C THR A 74 24.96 7.97 3.99
N ALA A 75 23.93 7.27 4.49
CA ALA A 75 23.69 5.86 4.20
C ALA A 75 23.40 5.60 2.71
N MET A 76 22.69 6.51 2.01
CA MET A 76 22.47 6.39 0.56
C MET A 76 23.78 6.41 -0.26
N CYS A 77 24.83 7.06 0.26
CA CYS A 77 26.12 7.15 -0.42
C CYS A 77 26.94 5.84 -0.34
N HIS A 78 26.53 4.89 0.49
CA HIS A 78 27.20 3.60 0.62
C HIS A 78 26.29 2.47 0.16
N ALA A 79 26.74 1.72 -0.86
CA ALA A 79 26.03 0.55 -1.40
C ALA A 79 25.60 -0.48 -0.34
N LYS A 80 26.29 -0.51 0.81
CA LYS A 80 25.97 -1.38 1.94
C LYS A 80 24.59 -1.14 2.56
N TYR A 81 24.03 0.07 2.48
CA TYR A 81 22.73 0.40 3.08
C TYR A 81 21.60 0.50 2.07
N TRP A 82 21.87 0.14 0.80
CA TRP A 82 20.86 0.19 -0.26
C TRP A 82 19.78 -0.86 -0.05
N ASP A 83 20.09 -1.99 0.56
CA ASP A 83 19.12 -3.00 0.95
C ASP A 83 18.15 -2.48 2.03
N GLU A 84 18.64 -1.73 3.01
CA GLU A 84 17.82 -1.09 4.04
C GLU A 84 16.92 0.05 3.49
N LEU A 85 17.32 0.65 2.37
CA LEU A 85 16.62 1.74 1.71
C LEU A 85 15.61 1.25 0.66
N ILE A 86 15.97 0.24 -0.13
CA ILE A 86 15.16 -0.30 -1.23
C ILE A 86 14.08 -1.24 -0.69
N PHE A 87 14.40 -2.06 0.32
CA PHE A 87 13.41 -2.95 0.92
C PHE A 87 12.68 -2.22 2.05
N SER A 88 11.35 -2.25 2.00
CA SER A 88 10.52 -1.76 3.10
C SER A 88 11.01 -2.36 4.42
N GLN A 89 11.42 -1.51 5.37
CA GLN A 89 11.90 -1.98 6.68
C GLN A 89 10.77 -2.58 7.55
N GLN A 90 9.52 -2.50 7.08
CA GLN A 90 8.33 -2.94 7.77
C GLN A 90 7.73 -4.19 7.13
N ALA A 91 7.24 -5.11 7.97
CA ALA A 91 6.61 -6.35 7.53
C ALA A 91 5.25 -6.11 6.85
N GLU A 92 4.60 -4.99 7.15
CA GLU A 92 3.34 -4.57 6.56
C GLU A 92 3.43 -4.36 5.04
N ASP A 93 4.55 -3.82 4.59
CA ASP A 93 4.80 -3.42 3.20
C ASP A 93 5.48 -4.52 2.38
N MET A 94 5.68 -5.71 2.97
CA MET A 94 6.30 -6.87 2.30
C MET A 94 5.60 -7.25 0.98
N HIS A 95 4.32 -6.93 0.82
CA HIS A 95 3.57 -7.17 -0.42
C HIS A 95 4.02 -6.30 -1.60
N GLU A 96 4.67 -5.17 -1.34
CA GLU A 96 5.24 -4.28 -2.38
C GLU A 96 6.54 -4.84 -2.95
N LEU A 97 7.19 -5.77 -2.24
CA LEU A 97 8.44 -6.41 -2.66
C LEU A 97 8.25 -7.47 -3.75
N VAL A 98 7.01 -7.74 -4.16
CA VAL A 98 6.67 -8.80 -5.10
C VAL A 98 6.04 -8.23 -6.36
N THR A 99 6.59 -8.59 -7.52
CA THR A 99 6.11 -8.13 -8.83
C THR A 99 4.79 -8.79 -9.26
N ASP A 100 4.57 -10.07 -8.90
CA ASP A 100 3.33 -10.76 -9.26
C ASP A 100 2.15 -10.23 -8.43
N ARG A 101 1.15 -9.67 -9.11
CA ARG A 101 -0.03 -9.06 -8.48
C ARG A 101 -0.85 -10.04 -7.66
N ALA A 102 -0.95 -11.30 -8.08
CA ALA A 102 -1.71 -12.30 -7.34
C ALA A 102 -0.98 -12.64 -6.03
N LEU A 103 0.32 -12.85 -6.09
CA LEU A 103 1.14 -13.11 -4.91
C LEU A 103 1.19 -11.90 -3.96
N SER A 104 1.30 -10.68 -4.51
CA SER A 104 1.23 -9.43 -3.73
C SER A 104 -0.11 -9.33 -2.95
N ASN A 105 -1.24 -9.61 -3.59
CA ASN A 105 -2.55 -9.62 -2.95
C ASN A 105 -2.69 -10.70 -1.85
N ILE A 106 -2.13 -11.89 -2.07
CA ILE A 106 -2.18 -12.97 -1.08
C ILE A 106 -1.33 -12.61 0.15
N ILE A 107 -0.16 -12.01 -0.08
CA ILE A 107 0.71 -11.54 1.00
C ILE A 107 0.03 -10.40 1.78
N SER A 108 -0.61 -9.45 1.11
CA SER A 108 -1.26 -8.31 1.76
C SER A 108 -2.39 -8.73 2.71
N ARG A 109 -3.07 -9.85 2.43
CA ARG A 109 -4.15 -10.43 3.26
C ARG A 109 -3.67 -11.22 4.48
N GLN A 110 -2.38 -11.55 4.59
CA GLN A 110 -1.84 -12.27 5.74
C GLN A 110 -2.01 -11.49 7.05
N THR A 111 -2.12 -12.20 8.17
CA THR A 111 -2.12 -11.57 9.50
C THR A 111 -0.76 -10.95 9.81
N LYS A 112 -0.73 -9.88 10.60
CA LYS A 112 0.51 -9.17 10.97
C LYS A 112 1.60 -10.10 11.50
N ALA A 113 1.28 -10.98 12.46
CA ALA A 113 2.24 -11.94 13.02
C ALA A 113 2.81 -12.93 11.98
N ARG A 114 2.02 -13.30 10.95
CA ARG A 114 2.50 -14.15 9.85
C ARG A 114 3.39 -13.37 8.90
N LYS A 115 3.05 -12.12 8.60
CA LYS A 115 3.87 -11.22 7.79
C LYS A 115 5.23 -10.97 8.43
N GLU A 116 5.26 -10.69 9.73
CA GLU A 116 6.52 -10.51 10.47
C GLU A 116 7.40 -11.76 10.41
N ALA A 117 6.83 -12.94 10.67
CA ALA A 117 7.57 -14.19 10.59
C ALA A 117 8.09 -14.49 9.17
N LEU A 118 7.33 -14.15 8.13
CA LEU A 118 7.77 -14.24 6.73
C LEU A 118 8.88 -13.22 6.41
N PHE A 119 8.68 -11.96 6.80
CA PHE A 119 9.58 -10.86 6.53
C PHE A 119 10.98 -11.12 7.10
N TYR A 120 11.06 -11.43 8.40
CA TYR A 120 12.35 -11.67 9.03
C TYR A 120 13.08 -12.88 8.46
N ARG A 121 12.33 -13.91 8.03
CA ARG A 121 12.91 -15.16 7.54
C ARG A 121 13.29 -15.12 6.06
N VAL A 122 12.46 -14.51 5.21
CA VAL A 122 12.64 -14.48 3.76
C VAL A 122 13.39 -13.23 3.31
N VAL A 123 13.05 -12.06 3.86
CA VAL A 123 13.64 -10.79 3.44
C VAL A 123 14.93 -10.52 4.21
N LYS A 124 14.94 -10.70 5.53
CA LYS A 124 16.12 -10.43 6.38
C LYS A 124 17.02 -11.65 6.62
N GLY A 125 16.57 -12.85 6.27
CA GLY A 125 17.39 -14.07 6.36
C GLY A 125 17.66 -14.56 7.79
N TYR A 126 16.93 -14.09 8.80
CA TYR A 126 17.13 -14.51 10.19
C TYR A 126 16.67 -15.95 10.45
N THR A 127 17.39 -16.62 11.35
CA THR A 127 17.00 -17.91 11.89
C THR A 127 15.82 -17.78 12.85
N ALA A 128 15.09 -18.88 13.08
CA ALA A 128 13.97 -18.85 14.02
C ALA A 128 14.43 -18.53 15.46
N GLY A 129 15.65 -18.91 15.84
CA GLY A 129 16.23 -18.60 17.15
C GLY A 129 16.52 -17.10 17.32
N GLU A 130 17.06 -16.45 16.29
CA GLU A 130 17.30 -14.99 16.30
C GLU A 130 15.99 -14.22 16.35
N ILE A 131 14.99 -14.62 15.55
CA ILE A 131 13.65 -14.00 15.58
C ILE A 131 13.00 -14.19 16.97
N SER A 132 13.22 -15.36 17.58
CA SER A 132 12.72 -15.70 18.92
C SER A 132 13.29 -14.77 19.98
N ALA A 133 14.60 -14.52 19.93
CA ALA A 133 15.28 -13.58 20.81
C ALA A 133 14.82 -12.13 20.58
N LEU A 134 14.63 -11.73 19.31
CA LEU A 134 14.19 -10.37 18.96
C LEU A 134 12.75 -10.06 19.40
N GLN A 135 11.83 -11.01 19.24
CA GLN A 135 10.40 -10.80 19.54
C GLN A 135 10.00 -11.25 20.96
N GLY A 136 10.87 -11.96 21.69
CA GLY A 136 10.54 -12.54 23.00
C GLY A 136 9.52 -13.67 22.94
N VAL A 137 9.37 -14.31 21.78
CA VAL A 137 8.37 -15.37 21.52
C VAL A 137 9.10 -16.69 21.31
N SER A 138 8.53 -17.83 21.73
CA SER A 138 9.16 -19.14 21.51
C SER A 138 9.46 -19.44 20.03
N GLU A 139 10.62 -20.05 19.78
CA GLU A 139 11.04 -20.50 18.45
C GLU A 139 9.98 -21.40 17.76
N ARG A 140 9.31 -22.26 18.54
CA ARG A 140 8.22 -23.12 18.06
C ARG A 140 7.08 -22.30 17.47
N ASN A 141 6.71 -21.19 18.09
CA ASN A 141 5.64 -20.33 17.59
C ASN A 141 6.04 -19.67 16.26
N ILE A 142 7.28 -19.18 16.14
CA ILE A 142 7.79 -18.58 14.89
C ILE A 142 7.78 -19.59 13.75
N ARG A 143 8.26 -20.83 13.99
CA ARG A 143 8.18 -21.92 13.01
C ARG A 143 6.72 -22.18 12.58
N LYS A 144 5.79 -22.21 13.53
CA LYS A 144 4.36 -22.43 13.26
C LYS A 144 3.73 -21.28 12.47
N LEU A 145 4.06 -20.03 12.80
CA LEU A 145 3.59 -18.85 12.08
C LEU A 145 4.09 -18.86 10.64
N TYR A 146 5.38 -19.13 10.45
CA TYR A 146 6.00 -19.24 9.13
C TYR A 146 5.36 -20.36 8.28
N GLN A 147 5.20 -21.55 8.85
CA GLN A 147 4.56 -22.68 8.16
C GLN A 147 3.11 -22.38 7.77
N LYS A 148 2.33 -21.77 8.67
CA LYS A 148 0.94 -21.38 8.38
C LYS A 148 0.85 -20.33 7.28
N ALA A 149 1.78 -19.37 7.27
CA ALA A 149 1.83 -18.34 6.24
C ALA A 149 2.13 -18.96 4.86
N LEU A 150 3.14 -19.84 4.78
CA LEU A 150 3.45 -20.56 3.54
C LEU A 150 2.31 -21.47 3.07
N GLN A 151 1.63 -22.14 3.99
CA GLN A 151 0.52 -23.02 3.65
C GLN A 151 -0.62 -22.23 3.01
N ASN A 152 -1.02 -21.11 3.60
CA ASN A 152 -2.07 -20.27 3.05
C ASN A 152 -1.65 -19.65 1.70
N ILE A 153 -0.40 -19.20 1.57
CA ILE A 153 0.11 -18.71 0.28
C ILE A 153 0.01 -19.78 -0.80
N ARG A 154 0.39 -21.03 -0.49
CA ARG A 154 0.30 -22.15 -1.45
C ARG A 154 -1.14 -22.46 -1.84
N GLU A 155 -2.05 -22.51 -0.87
CA GLU A 155 -3.47 -22.82 -1.11
C GLU A 155 -4.12 -21.77 -2.02
N GLU A 156 -3.83 -20.48 -1.82
CA GLU A 156 -4.40 -19.41 -2.64
C GLU A 156 -3.72 -19.25 -3.99
N LEU A 157 -2.40 -19.52 -4.08
CA LEU A 157 -1.64 -19.34 -5.30
C LEU A 157 -1.78 -20.53 -6.28
N PHE A 158 -1.97 -21.75 -5.78
CA PHE A 158 -2.09 -22.95 -6.62
C PHE A 158 -3.21 -22.86 -7.68
N PRO A 159 -4.45 -22.45 -7.35
CA PRO A 159 -5.49 -22.29 -8.38
C PRO A 159 -5.15 -21.20 -9.41
N VAL A 160 -4.48 -20.12 -8.98
CA VAL A 160 -4.04 -19.04 -9.88
C VAL A 160 -3.01 -19.56 -10.89
N ILE A 161 -1.99 -20.28 -10.42
CA ILE A 161 -0.97 -20.87 -11.29
C ILE A 161 -1.60 -21.88 -12.26
N ARG A 162 -2.49 -22.75 -11.75
CA ARG A 162 -3.19 -23.73 -12.59
C ARG A 162 -4.02 -23.06 -13.68
N PHE A 163 -4.66 -21.94 -13.35
CA PHE A 163 -5.45 -21.17 -14.29
C PHE A 163 -4.57 -20.47 -15.34
N LYS A 164 -3.49 -19.78 -14.93
CA LYS A 164 -2.52 -19.16 -15.85
C LYS A 164 -1.96 -20.18 -16.85
N ARG A 165 -1.56 -21.36 -16.36
CA ARG A 165 -1.08 -22.45 -17.22
C ARG A 165 -2.13 -22.92 -18.23
N LYS A 166 -3.40 -23.02 -17.82
CA LYS A 166 -4.49 -23.41 -18.72
C LYS A 166 -4.74 -22.32 -19.78
N LEU A 167 -4.63 -21.04 -19.41
CA LEU A 167 -4.70 -19.93 -20.35
C LEU A 167 -3.57 -19.96 -21.36
N GLU A 168 -2.33 -20.14 -20.91
CA GLU A 168 -1.17 -20.28 -21.80
C GLU A 168 -1.37 -21.43 -22.81
N THR A 169 -1.84 -22.59 -22.36
CA THR A 169 -2.16 -23.72 -23.26
C THR A 169 -3.34 -23.39 -24.19
N MET A 170 -4.31 -22.59 -23.76
CA MET A 170 -5.44 -22.16 -24.59
C MET A 170 -5.06 -21.05 -25.58
N GLU A 171 -4.12 -20.17 -25.24
CA GLU A 171 -3.54 -19.17 -26.13
C GLU A 171 -2.65 -19.84 -27.18
N GLU A 172 -1.78 -20.77 -26.77
CA GLU A 172 -1.02 -21.64 -27.67
C GLU A 172 -1.97 -22.44 -28.59
N TYR A 173 -3.07 -22.97 -28.03
CA TYR A 173 -4.11 -23.61 -28.82
C TYR A 173 -4.83 -22.62 -29.76
N LYS A 174 -5.14 -21.40 -29.33
CA LYS A 174 -5.76 -20.36 -30.18
C LYS A 174 -4.81 -19.85 -31.26
N GLU A 175 -3.52 -19.75 -31.02
CA GLU A 175 -2.51 -19.41 -32.04
C GLU A 175 -2.42 -20.54 -33.08
N THR A 176 -2.35 -21.79 -32.65
CA THR A 176 -2.39 -22.96 -33.56
C THR A 176 -3.74 -23.15 -34.27
N VAL A 177 -4.85 -22.64 -33.71
CA VAL A 177 -6.20 -22.66 -34.30
C VAL A 177 -6.47 -21.44 -35.18
N GLN A 178 -5.89 -20.26 -34.88
CA GLN A 178 -5.87 -19.11 -35.79
C GLN A 178 -5.06 -19.42 -37.05
N GLU A 179 -4.07 -20.30 -36.97
CA GLU A 179 -3.39 -20.90 -38.12
C GLU A 179 -4.20 -22.01 -38.83
N ARG A 180 -5.32 -22.48 -38.23
CA ARG A 180 -6.18 -23.57 -38.76
C ARG A 180 -7.64 -23.20 -39.00
N ASP A 181 -7.94 -21.91 -39.15
CA ASP A 181 -9.14 -21.43 -39.83
C ASP A 181 -10.53 -21.64 -39.13
N ILE A 182 -11.34 -20.58 -39.16
CA ILE A 182 -12.76 -20.62 -39.56
C ILE A 182 -13.82 -21.25 -38.59
N TYR A 183 -13.48 -21.93 -37.49
CA TYR A 183 -14.49 -22.60 -36.63
C TYR A 183 -14.29 -22.47 -35.11
N THR A 184 -14.70 -21.37 -34.48
CA THR A 184 -14.90 -21.33 -33.01
C THR A 184 -16.38 -21.49 -32.67
N THR A 185 -16.74 -22.57 -31.98
CA THR A 185 -18.11 -22.91 -31.58
C THR A 185 -18.60 -22.01 -30.45
N SER A 186 -19.92 -21.78 -30.39
CA SER A 186 -20.63 -20.82 -29.54
C SER A 186 -20.35 -20.90 -28.02
N ASP A 187 -19.87 -22.04 -27.52
CA ASP A 187 -19.60 -22.25 -26.09
C ASP A 187 -18.34 -21.53 -25.59
N GLU A 188 -17.34 -21.32 -26.46
CA GLU A 188 -16.09 -20.65 -26.09
C GLU A 188 -16.27 -19.13 -25.96
N ARG A 189 -17.18 -18.53 -26.76
CA ARG A 189 -17.54 -17.12 -26.66
C ARG A 189 -18.27 -16.82 -25.34
N ARG A 190 -19.19 -17.71 -24.95
CA ARG A 190 -19.98 -17.59 -23.70
C ARG A 190 -19.12 -17.63 -22.43
N PHE A 191 -17.96 -18.28 -22.48
CA PHE A 191 -17.03 -18.36 -21.34
C PHE A 191 -16.15 -17.12 -21.19
N LEU A 192 -15.84 -16.43 -22.30
CA LEU A 192 -15.05 -15.18 -22.28
C LEU A 192 -15.88 -13.99 -21.78
N ASP A 193 -17.16 -13.92 -22.13
CA ASP A 193 -18.05 -12.83 -21.67
C ASP A 193 -18.20 -12.80 -20.15
N LYS A 194 -18.26 -13.96 -19.48
CA LYS A 194 -18.32 -14.06 -18.01
C LYS A 194 -17.06 -13.56 -17.29
N TYR A 195 -15.92 -13.51 -17.97
CA TYR A 195 -14.65 -13.06 -17.39
C TYR A 195 -14.57 -11.52 -17.36
N ASN A 196 -15.13 -10.85 -18.39
CA ASN A 196 -15.10 -9.39 -18.49
C ASN A 196 -16.16 -8.70 -17.61
N GLU A 197 -17.24 -9.38 -17.23
CA GLU A 197 -18.28 -8.80 -16.35
C GLU A 197 -17.90 -8.74 -14.86
N ASN A 198 -16.80 -9.39 -14.44
CA ASN A 198 -16.37 -9.47 -13.04
C ASN A 198 -14.97 -8.88 -12.79
N SER A 199 -14.40 -8.13 -13.75
CA SER A 199 -13.10 -7.47 -13.63
C SER A 199 -13.21 -5.98 -13.34
#